data_AF-A0A2U9THK5-F1
#
_entry.id   AF-A0A2U9THK5-F1
#
_cell.length_a   1.000
_cell.length_b   1.000
_cell.length_c   1.000
_cell.angle_alpha   90.00
_cell.angle_beta   90.00
_cell.angle_gamma   90.00
#
_symmetry.space_group_name_H-M   'P 1'
#
loop_
_entity.id
_entity.type
_entity.pdbx_description
1 polymer ?
#
loop_
_entity_poly.entity_id
_entity_poly.type
_entity_poly.pdbx_seq_one_letter_code
_entity_poly.pdbx_strand_id
1 'polypeptide(L)'
;MTMNKALLALALGFALAACTNQQQAQDAAAEASEAATEAADAATAAAEAGTDAAADAAQAAADEAAAAADAAATSADAAMDATTDAAADAAADMAGEAADAAEQAADAAEEAAEEVKQ
;
A
#
# COMPACT_ATOMS: atom_id res chain seq x y z
N MET A 1 -15.24 21.22 40.45
CA MET A 1 -15.65 21.14 39.02
C MET A 1 -14.48 20.73 38.14
N THR A 2 -13.89 19.54 38.35
CA THR A 2 -12.65 19.13 37.66
C THR A 2 -12.66 17.68 37.15
N MET A 3 -13.69 16.89 37.46
CA MET A 3 -13.75 15.47 37.02
C MET A 3 -14.32 15.29 35.60
N ASN A 4 -15.02 16.29 35.04
CA ASN A 4 -15.61 16.18 33.70
C ASN A 4 -14.62 16.43 32.54
N LYS A 5 -13.45 17.01 32.79
CA LYS A 5 -12.45 17.25 31.73
C LYS A 5 -11.51 16.05 31.48
N ALA A 6 -11.27 15.22 32.50
CA ALA A 6 -10.45 14.03 32.35
C ALA A 6 -11.19 12.92 31.57
N LEU A 7 -12.50 12.78 31.75
CA LEU A 7 -13.31 11.84 30.98
C LEU A 7 -13.48 12.26 29.51
N LEU A 8 -13.61 13.57 29.23
CA LEU A 8 -13.64 14.07 27.85
C LEU A 8 -12.29 13.96 27.14
N ALA A 9 -11.16 14.12 27.84
CA ALA A 9 -9.83 13.94 27.26
C ALA A 9 -9.51 12.46 26.99
N LEU A 10 -9.96 11.52 27.85
CA LEU A 10 -9.83 10.09 27.59
C LEU A 10 -10.77 9.62 26.46
N ALA A 11 -11.97 10.20 26.36
CA ALA A 11 -12.91 9.91 25.28
C ALA A 11 -12.45 10.47 23.92
N LEU A 12 -11.74 11.62 23.89
CA LEU A 12 -11.10 12.12 22.66
C LEU A 12 -9.79 11.39 22.32
N GLY A 13 -9.07 10.87 23.32
CA GLY A 13 -7.84 10.10 23.11
C GLY A 13 -8.08 8.73 22.46
N PHE A 14 -9.22 8.08 22.75
CA PHE A 14 -9.63 6.84 22.09
C PHE A 14 -10.14 7.07 20.66
N ALA A 15 -10.80 8.21 20.40
CA ALA A 15 -11.20 8.58 19.04
C ALA A 15 -9.99 8.87 18.12
N LEU A 16 -8.87 9.35 18.67
CA LEU A 16 -7.69 9.70 17.88
C LEU A 16 -6.88 8.46 17.43
N ALA A 17 -6.82 7.41 18.24
CA ALA A 17 -6.14 6.16 17.90
C ALA A 17 -6.87 5.40 16.77
N ALA A 18 -8.20 5.30 16.85
CA ALA A 18 -9.00 4.71 15.77
C ALA A 18 -8.88 5.50 14.46
N CYS A 19 -8.74 6.83 14.54
CA CYS A 19 -8.50 7.66 13.36
C CYS A 19 -7.09 7.48 12.78
N THR A 20 -6.04 7.28 13.59
CA THR A 20 -4.67 7.10 13.07
C THR A 20 -4.48 5.81 12.29
N ASN A 21 -5.14 4.72 12.71
CA ASN A 21 -4.97 3.41 12.07
C ASN A 21 -5.67 3.35 10.70
N GLN A 22 -6.85 3.96 10.61
CA GLN A 22 -7.57 4.11 9.33
C GLN A 22 -6.82 5.03 8.37
N GLN A 23 -6.12 6.03 8.89
CA GLN A 23 -5.30 6.91 8.07
C GLN A 23 -4.06 6.16 7.56
N GLN A 24 -3.37 5.41 8.43
CA GLN A 24 -2.23 4.58 8.04
C GLN A 24 -2.61 3.55 6.98
N ALA A 25 -3.74 2.85 7.12
CA ALA A 25 -4.15 1.85 6.14
C ALA A 25 -4.49 2.49 4.77
N GLN A 26 -5.10 3.69 4.77
CA GLN A 26 -5.38 4.43 3.55
C GLN A 26 -4.12 5.00 2.91
N ASP A 27 -3.17 5.49 3.71
CA ASP A 27 -1.87 5.96 3.23
C ASP A 27 -1.10 4.80 2.58
N ALA A 28 -1.08 3.62 3.22
CA ALA A 28 -0.48 2.41 2.66
C ALA A 28 -1.16 1.95 1.35
N ALA A 29 -2.49 2.01 1.27
CA ALA A 29 -3.20 1.70 0.02
C ALA A 29 -2.89 2.71 -1.10
N ALA A 30 -2.68 3.99 -0.75
CA ALA A 30 -2.28 5.01 -1.71
C ALA A 30 -0.83 4.78 -2.20
N GLU A 31 0.10 4.51 -1.28
CA GLU A 31 1.49 4.16 -1.59
C GLU A 31 1.57 2.93 -2.50
N ALA A 32 0.83 1.87 -2.17
CA ALA A 32 0.77 0.66 -2.99
C ALA A 32 0.23 0.94 -4.40
N SER A 33 -0.78 1.81 -4.52
CA SER A 33 -1.32 2.21 -5.83
C SER A 33 -0.35 3.07 -6.64
N GLU A 34 0.46 3.89 -5.98
CA GLU A 34 1.53 4.66 -6.63
C GLU A 34 2.61 3.71 -7.14
N ALA A 35 3.09 2.78 -6.31
CA ALA A 35 4.05 1.75 -6.70
C ALA A 35 3.55 0.88 -7.87
N ALA A 36 2.27 0.47 -7.85
CA ALA A 36 1.68 -0.25 -8.99
C ALA A 36 1.66 0.56 -10.28
N THR A 37 1.49 1.89 -10.19
CA THR A 37 1.56 2.78 -11.35
C THR A 37 2.99 2.90 -11.87
N GLU A 38 3.96 3.09 -10.98
CA GLU A 38 5.39 3.13 -11.33
C GLU A 38 5.85 1.84 -12.00
N ALA A 39 5.43 0.68 -11.47
CA ALA A 39 5.72 -0.63 -12.06
C ALA A 39 5.15 -0.76 -13.48
N ALA A 40 3.91 -0.29 -13.71
CA ALA A 40 3.28 -0.31 -15.02
C ALA A 40 3.98 0.62 -16.03
N ASP A 41 4.44 1.80 -15.58
CA ASP A 41 5.23 2.71 -16.39
C ASP A 41 6.59 2.10 -16.76
N ALA A 42 7.26 1.41 -15.82
CA ALA A 42 8.49 0.68 -16.07
C ALA A 42 8.29 -0.47 -17.08
N ALA A 43 7.22 -1.25 -16.93
CA ALA A 43 6.85 -2.29 -17.90
C ALA A 43 6.61 -1.72 -19.30
N THR A 44 5.94 -0.58 -19.40
CA THR A 44 5.74 0.12 -20.68
C THR A 44 7.08 0.56 -21.28
N ALA A 45 7.98 1.14 -20.48
CA ALA A 45 9.30 1.54 -20.94
C ALA A 45 10.14 0.36 -21.44
N ALA A 46 10.10 -0.77 -20.73
CA ALA A 46 10.78 -2.01 -21.14
C ALA A 46 10.23 -2.56 -22.47
N ALA A 47 8.91 -2.52 -22.65
CA ALA A 47 8.25 -2.92 -23.90
C ALA A 47 8.64 -2.00 -25.07
N GLU A 48 8.70 -0.69 -24.86
CA GLU A 48 9.15 0.28 -25.88
C GLU A 48 10.61 0.10 -26.28
N ALA A 49 11.46 -0.34 -25.35
CA ALA A 49 12.87 -0.62 -25.61
C ALA A 49 13.10 -1.89 -26.47
N GLY A 50 12.07 -2.74 -26.63
CA GLY A 50 12.04 -3.77 -27.68
C GLY A 50 12.71 -5.10 -27.32
N THR A 51 12.90 -5.41 -26.03
CA THR A 51 13.38 -6.71 -25.56
C THR A 51 12.26 -7.48 -24.88
N ASP A 52 11.70 -8.47 -25.58
CA ASP A 52 10.55 -9.26 -25.13
C ASP A 52 10.76 -9.85 -23.72
N ALA A 53 11.95 -10.38 -23.41
CA ALA A 53 12.20 -11.02 -22.11
C ALA A 53 12.16 -10.05 -20.91
N ALA A 54 12.68 -8.83 -21.08
CA ALA A 54 12.65 -7.83 -20.01
C ALA A 54 11.29 -7.15 -19.91
N ALA A 55 10.60 -6.98 -21.04
CA ALA A 55 9.21 -6.52 -21.05
C ALA A 55 8.29 -7.52 -20.33
N ASP A 56 8.45 -8.83 -20.57
CA ASP A 56 7.70 -9.88 -19.88
C ASP A 56 8.00 -9.87 -18.37
N ALA A 57 9.27 -9.70 -17.97
CA ALA A 57 9.67 -9.63 -16.56
C ALA A 57 9.10 -8.39 -15.86
N ALA A 58 9.23 -7.21 -16.49
CA ALA A 58 8.69 -5.97 -15.95
C ALA A 58 7.16 -6.00 -15.89
N GLN A 59 6.49 -6.60 -16.89
CA GLN A 59 5.04 -6.78 -16.86
C GLN A 59 4.59 -7.71 -15.74
N ALA A 60 5.28 -8.83 -15.51
CA ALA A 60 4.97 -9.72 -14.41
C ALA A 60 5.14 -9.04 -13.04
N ALA A 61 6.16 -8.19 -12.90
CA ALA A 61 6.37 -7.39 -11.70
C ALA A 61 5.29 -6.30 -11.53
N ALA A 62 4.86 -5.64 -12.61
CA ALA A 62 3.73 -4.72 -12.59
C ALA A 62 2.41 -5.39 -12.19
N ASP A 63 2.15 -6.60 -12.68
CA ASP A 63 0.97 -7.38 -12.30
C ASP A 63 0.99 -7.76 -10.80
N GLU A 64 2.16 -8.08 -10.25
CA GLU A 64 2.34 -8.34 -8.80
C GLU A 64 2.11 -7.06 -7.99
N ALA A 65 2.67 -5.91 -8.41
CA ALA A 65 2.46 -4.63 -7.74
C ALA A 65 0.98 -4.24 -7.73
N ALA A 66 0.25 -4.47 -8.84
CA ALA A 66 -1.18 -4.25 -8.90
C ALA A 66 -1.97 -5.17 -7.95
N ALA A 67 -1.62 -6.45 -7.87
CA ALA A 67 -2.25 -7.38 -6.94
C ALA A 67 -2.00 -7.00 -5.47
N ALA A 68 -0.79 -6.52 -5.17
CA ALA A 68 -0.43 -6.01 -3.85
C ALA A 68 -1.20 -4.71 -3.53
N ALA A 69 -1.36 -3.80 -4.48
CA ALA A 69 -2.20 -2.60 -4.30
C ALA A 69 -3.67 -2.94 -4.02
N ASP A 70 -4.25 -3.91 -4.72
CA ASP A 70 -5.60 -4.40 -4.46
C ASP A 70 -5.73 -5.01 -3.05
N ALA A 71 -4.69 -5.72 -2.58
CA ALA A 71 -4.64 -6.28 -1.23
C ALA A 71 -4.51 -5.18 -0.16
N ALA A 72 -3.72 -4.14 -0.41
CA ALA A 72 -3.60 -2.98 0.47
C ALA A 72 -4.93 -2.24 0.59
N ALA A 73 -5.62 -1.99 -0.54
CA ALA A 73 -6.95 -1.38 -0.56
C ALA A 73 -7.99 -2.21 0.19
N THR A 74 -8.01 -3.53 -0.02
CA THR A 74 -8.91 -4.46 0.71
C THR A 74 -8.66 -4.41 2.22
N SER A 75 -7.39 -4.31 2.62
CA SER A 75 -6.99 -4.24 4.03
C SER A 75 -7.35 -2.88 4.64
N ALA A 76 -7.23 -1.79 3.87
CA ALA A 76 -7.70 -0.47 4.28
C ALA A 76 -9.21 -0.42 4.52
N ASP A 77 -10.01 -1.01 3.61
CA ASP A 77 -11.46 -1.15 3.79
C ASP A 77 -11.79 -1.99 5.04
N ALA A 78 -11.05 -3.07 5.28
CA ALA A 78 -11.21 -3.89 6.48
C ALA A 78 -10.87 -3.13 7.77
N ALA A 79 -9.87 -2.25 7.74
CA ALA A 79 -9.54 -1.37 8.87
C ALA A 79 -10.65 -0.35 9.16
N MET A 80 -11.36 0.12 8.11
CA MET A 80 -12.50 1.02 8.26
C MET A 80 -13.74 0.32 8.83
N ASP A 81 -14.00 -0.92 8.41
CA ASP A 81 -15.15 -1.73 8.86
C ASP A 81 -14.93 -2.44 10.21
N ALA A 82 -13.69 -2.43 10.72
CA ALA A 82 -13.34 -3.08 11.97
C ALA A 82 -14.14 -2.53 13.16
N THR A 83 -14.73 -3.43 13.94
CA THR A 83 -15.51 -3.07 15.13
C THR A 83 -14.67 -2.97 16.40
N THR A 84 -13.38 -3.31 16.32
CA THR A 84 -12.43 -3.29 17.45
C THR A 84 -11.10 -2.70 17.00
N ASP A 85 -10.43 -1.98 17.90
CA ASP A 85 -9.13 -1.36 17.63
C ASP A 85 -8.09 -2.40 17.20
N ALA A 86 -8.05 -3.57 17.87
CA ALA A 86 -7.12 -4.64 17.51
C ALA A 86 -7.35 -5.24 16.11
N ALA A 87 -8.59 -5.22 15.60
CA ALA A 87 -8.88 -5.65 14.24
C ALA A 87 -8.50 -4.55 13.22
N ALA A 88 -8.70 -3.29 13.57
CA ALA A 88 -8.24 -2.16 12.75
C ALA A 88 -6.70 -2.13 12.66
N ASP A 89 -5.99 -2.34 13.76
CA ASP A 89 -4.52 -2.43 13.81
C ASP A 89 -4.02 -3.55 12.89
N ALA A 90 -4.55 -4.77 13.04
CA ALA A 90 -4.12 -5.91 12.22
C ALA A 90 -4.39 -5.69 10.73
N ALA A 91 -5.48 -5.01 10.37
CA ALA A 91 -5.80 -4.68 8.99
C ALA A 91 -4.90 -3.56 8.45
N ALA A 92 -4.55 -2.56 9.26
CA ALA A 92 -3.58 -1.53 8.90
C ALA A 92 -2.17 -2.11 8.69
N ASP A 93 -1.74 -3.03 9.56
CA ASP A 93 -0.47 -3.75 9.41
C ASP A 93 -0.45 -4.55 8.09
N MET A 94 -1.53 -5.26 7.76
CA MET A 94 -1.65 -5.97 6.48
C MET A 94 -1.63 -5.02 5.27
N ALA A 95 -2.25 -3.84 5.38
CA ALA A 95 -2.17 -2.83 4.33
C ALA A 95 -0.73 -2.35 4.12
N GLY A 96 0.03 -2.14 5.20
CA GLY A 96 1.45 -1.81 5.15
C GLY A 96 2.30 -2.92 4.51
N GLU A 97 2.11 -4.18 4.92
CA GLU A 97 2.82 -5.32 4.31
C GLU A 97 2.53 -5.45 2.81
N ALA A 98 1.30 -5.14 2.38
CA ALA A 98 0.92 -5.13 0.98
C ALA A 98 1.53 -3.94 0.22
N ALA A 99 1.65 -2.77 0.84
CA ALA A 99 2.37 -1.63 0.27
C ALA A 99 3.85 -1.93 0.07
N ASP A 100 4.52 -2.50 1.08
CA ASP A 100 5.92 -2.94 1.00
C ASP A 100 6.11 -3.97 -0.14
N ALA A 101 5.13 -4.86 -0.35
CA ALA A 101 5.16 -5.82 -1.44
C ALA A 101 4.98 -5.15 -2.82
N ALA A 102 4.11 -4.14 -2.92
CA ALA A 102 3.92 -3.37 -4.13
C ALA A 102 5.19 -2.58 -4.51
N GLU A 103 5.85 -1.95 -3.53
CA GLU A 103 7.14 -1.25 -3.74
C GLU A 103 8.22 -2.21 -4.24
N GLN A 104 8.39 -3.37 -3.58
CA GLN A 104 9.38 -4.37 -4.02
C GLN A 104 9.10 -4.87 -5.44
N ALA A 105 7.83 -4.99 -5.82
CA ALA A 105 7.45 -5.37 -7.17
C ALA A 105 7.69 -4.22 -8.17
N ALA A 106 7.47 -2.97 -7.78
CA ALA A 106 7.80 -1.80 -8.58
C ALA A 106 9.31 -1.69 -8.83
N ASP A 107 10.13 -1.84 -7.79
CA ASP A 107 11.59 -1.89 -7.89
C ASP A 107 12.04 -2.99 -8.88
N ALA A 108 11.45 -4.18 -8.79
CA ALA A 108 11.76 -5.28 -9.71
C ALA A 108 11.36 -4.98 -11.16
N ALA A 109 10.26 -4.26 -11.38
CA ALA A 109 9.85 -3.81 -12.71
C ALA A 109 10.84 -2.78 -13.26
N GLU A 110 11.31 -1.86 -12.42
CA GLU A 110 12.29 -0.84 -12.77
C GLU A 110 13.66 -1.46 -13.10
N GLU A 111 14.14 -2.39 -12.28
CA GLU A 111 15.38 -3.14 -12.54
C GLU A 111 15.30 -3.88 -13.88
N ALA A 112 14.20 -4.56 -14.16
CA ALA A 112 13.98 -5.24 -15.43
C ALA A 112 13.99 -4.25 -16.62
N ALA A 113 13.40 -3.06 -16.47
CA ALA A 113 13.40 -2.02 -17.49
C ALA A 113 14.80 -1.39 -17.71
N GLU A 114 15.59 -1.21 -16.64
CA GLU A 114 16.95 -0.68 -16.69
C GLU A 114 17.95 -1.69 -17.30
N GLU A 115 17.77 -3.00 -17.09
CA GLU A 115 18.59 -4.03 -17.73
C GLU A 115 18.56 -3.92 -19.28
N VAL A 116 17.48 -3.40 -19.85
CA VAL A 116 17.37 -3.19 -21.31
C VAL A 116 18.26 -2.06 -21.83
N LYS A 117 18.62 -1.10 -20.97
CA LYS A 117 19.43 0.07 -21.34
C LYS A 117 20.94 -0.22 -21.34
N GLN A 118 21.40 -1.35 -20.82
CA GLN A 118 22.82 -1.74 -20.73
C GLN A 118 23.30 -2.55 -21.95
#